data_AF-A0A161ZNI1-F1
#
_entry.id   AF-A0A161ZNI1-F1
#
_cell.length_a   1.000
_cell.length_b   1.000
_cell.length_c   1.000
_cell.angle_alpha   90.00
_cell.angle_beta   90.00
_cell.angle_gamma   90.00
#
_symmetry.space_group_name_H-M   'P 1'
#
loop_
_entity.id
_entity.type
_entity.pdbx_description
1 polymer ?
#
loop_
_entity_poly.entity_id
_entity_poly.type
_entity_poly.pdbx_seq_one_letter_code
_entity_poly.pdbx_strand_id
1 'polypeptide(L)'
;MVPVSVYRLVDGTNSEIPLAVGGSNPTVVAAVGVVIVVVGYLIRYQGMTGLINGINMAAVADEERVGDLIGGVSMVIGVLVLGYAVLLTQEFSGNTIEVGFGAVVVVLAVGAVLKARGM
;
A
#
# COMPACT_ATOMS: atom_id res chain seq x y z
N MET A 1 18.12 16.00 1.98
CA MET A 1 16.84 16.64 2.40
C MET A 1 17.20 17.77 3.34
N VAL A 2 16.71 18.99 3.11
CA VAL A 2 16.85 20.09 4.06
C VAL A 2 15.69 19.97 5.05
N PRO A 3 15.92 19.78 6.36
CA PRO A 3 14.84 19.74 7.33
C PRO A 3 14.14 21.11 7.35
N VAL A 4 12.84 21.14 7.08
CA VAL A 4 12.01 22.34 7.20
C VAL A 4 11.52 22.41 8.64
N SER A 5 12.25 23.16 9.48
CA SER A 5 11.83 23.46 10.85
C SER A 5 10.75 24.55 10.83
N VAL A 6 9.52 24.21 11.19
CA VAL A 6 8.44 25.19 11.38
C VAL A 6 8.51 25.72 12.81
N TYR A 7 8.94 26.97 12.97
CA TYR A 7 8.99 27.62 14.27
C TYR A 7 7.60 28.13 14.66
N ARG A 8 7.02 27.58 15.73
CA ARG A 8 5.81 28.17 16.36
C ARG A 8 6.25 28.84 17.66
N LEU A 9 6.00 30.15 17.76
CA LEU A 9 6.24 30.91 18.99
C LEU A 9 5.26 30.46 20.07
N VAL A 10 5.76 29.77 21.09
CA VAL A 10 5.05 29.49 22.34
C VAL A 10 5.91 30.08 23.45
N ASP A 11 5.37 31.05 24.20
CA ASP A 11 5.98 31.66 25.39
C ASP A 11 7.40 32.25 25.22
N GLY A 12 7.65 32.95 24.12
CA GLY A 12 8.87 33.77 23.96
C GLY A 12 10.20 33.01 23.97
N THR A 13 10.15 31.68 23.93
CA THR A 13 11.31 30.81 23.81
C THR A 13 11.22 30.06 22.49
N ASN A 14 12.28 30.11 21.69
CA ASN A 14 12.38 29.36 20.44
C ASN A 14 12.50 27.87 20.76
N SER A 15 11.36 27.23 21.02
CA SER A 15 11.28 25.79 21.24
C SER A 15 11.27 25.13 19.87
N GLU A 16 12.36 24.47 19.51
CA GLU A 16 12.40 23.54 18.38
C GLU A 16 11.43 22.40 18.70
N ILE A 17 10.21 22.49 18.18
CA ILE A 17 9.33 21.33 18.13
C ILE A 17 9.70 20.63 16.82
N PRO A 18 10.50 19.54 16.84
CA PRO A 18 10.66 18.74 15.64
C PRO A 18 9.27 18.26 15.25
N LEU A 19 8.72 18.81 14.17
CA LEU A 19 7.68 18.14 13.42
C LEU A 19 8.34 16.88 12.91
N ALA A 20 8.18 15.79 13.66
CA ALA A 20 8.44 14.45 13.19
C ALA A 20 7.48 14.22 12.01
N VAL A 21 7.89 14.65 10.82
CA VAL A 21 7.34 14.18 9.56
C VAL A 21 7.68 12.70 9.56
N GLY A 22 6.73 11.89 10.04
CA GLY A 22 6.95 10.52 10.45
C GLY A 22 7.59 9.71 9.33
N GLY A 23 8.84 9.31 9.52
CA GLY A 23 9.44 8.27 8.71
C GLY A 23 8.55 7.03 8.75
N SER A 24 8.39 6.37 7.61
CA SER A 24 7.59 5.16 7.50
C SER A 24 8.17 4.09 8.43
N ASN A 25 7.46 3.78 9.53
CA ASN A 25 7.93 2.77 10.49
C ASN A 25 7.89 1.38 9.81
N PRO A 26 9.04 0.70 9.62
CA PRO A 26 9.11 -0.53 8.85
C PRO A 26 8.23 -1.64 9.44
N THR A 27 8.02 -1.65 10.76
CA THR A 27 7.12 -2.60 11.42
C THR A 27 5.67 -2.37 11.01
N VAL A 28 5.24 -1.10 10.88
CA VAL A 28 3.88 -0.76 10.44
C VAL A 28 3.71 -1.12 8.96
N VAL A 29 4.69 -0.80 8.12
CA VAL A 29 4.69 -1.16 6.70
C VAL A 29 4.62 -2.68 6.51
N ALA A 30 5.41 -3.44 7.29
CA ALA A 30 5.38 -4.89 7.26
C ALA A 30 4.01 -5.43 7.70
N ALA A 31 3.43 -4.92 8.79
CA ALA A 31 2.11 -5.33 9.25
C ALA A 31 1.02 -5.08 8.20
N VAL A 32 1.05 -3.91 7.54
CA VAL A 32 0.14 -3.59 6.43
C VAL A 32 0.34 -4.57 5.27
N GLY A 33 1.58 -4.86 4.90
CA GLY A 33 1.90 -5.85 3.86
C GLY A 33 1.33 -7.23 4.16
N VAL A 34 1.52 -7.73 5.39
CA VAL A 34 0.95 -9.01 5.83
C VAL A 34 -0.57 -9.00 5.71
N VAL A 35 -1.24 -7.96 6.20
CA VAL A 35 -2.71 -7.85 6.14
C VAL A 35 -3.19 -7.88 4.68
N ILE A 36 -2.53 -7.14 3.78
CA ILE A 36 -2.90 -7.13 2.36
C ILE A 36 -2.73 -8.52 1.73
N VAL A 37 -1.65 -9.24 2.04
CA VAL A 37 -1.45 -10.62 1.54
C VAL A 37 -2.55 -11.55 2.06
N VAL A 38 -2.88 -11.47 3.36
CA VAL A 38 -3.91 -12.30 3.98
C VAL A 38 -5.28 -12.00 3.37
N VAL A 39 -5.64 -10.73 3.19
CA VAL A 39 -6.90 -10.35 2.53
C VAL A 39 -6.93 -10.85 1.09
N GLY A 40 -5.84 -10.69 0.33
CA GLY A 40 -5.74 -11.22 -1.03
C GLY A 40 -5.88 -12.74 -1.09
N TYR A 41 -5.29 -13.45 -0.11
CA TYR A 41 -5.44 -14.89 0.04
C TYR A 41 -6.90 -15.30 0.26
N LEU A 42 -7.60 -14.64 1.19
CA LEU A 42 -8.99 -14.93 1.52
C LEU A 42 -9.92 -14.67 0.32
N ILE A 43 -9.70 -13.58 -0.41
CA ILE A 43 -10.49 -13.26 -1.60
C ILE A 43 -10.25 -14.31 -2.70
N ARG A 44 -8.99 -14.68 -2.95
CA ARG A 44 -8.62 -15.58 -4.05
C ARG A 44 -8.96 -17.03 -3.79
N TYR A 45 -8.55 -17.56 -2.63
CA TYR A 45 -8.59 -19.00 -2.35
C TYR A 45 -9.80 -19.43 -1.53
N GLN A 46 -10.35 -18.53 -0.69
CA GLN A 46 -11.57 -18.82 0.07
C GLN A 46 -12.83 -18.23 -0.57
N GLY A 47 -12.70 -17.53 -1.70
CA GLY A 47 -13.84 -16.92 -2.39
C GLY A 47 -14.58 -15.90 -1.52
N MET A 48 -13.90 -15.27 -0.54
CA MET A 48 -14.50 -14.27 0.35
C MET A 48 -14.65 -12.92 -0.37
N THR A 49 -15.42 -12.93 -1.46
CA THR A 49 -15.72 -11.79 -2.32
C THR A 49 -16.47 -10.67 -1.58
N GLY A 50 -17.17 -10.99 -0.49
CA GLY A 50 -17.81 -10.01 0.40
C GLY A 50 -16.86 -9.04 1.11
N LEU A 51 -15.54 -9.29 1.07
CA LEU A 51 -14.52 -8.33 1.54
C LEU A 51 -14.31 -7.18 0.55
N ILE A 52 -14.78 -7.33 -0.70
CA ILE A 52 -14.67 -6.32 -1.74
C ILE A 52 -15.88 -5.40 -1.66
N ASN A 53 -15.72 -4.31 -0.92
CA ASN A 53 -16.80 -3.34 -0.77
C ASN A 53 -16.98 -2.49 -2.05
N GLY A 54 -18.23 -2.26 -2.46
CA GLY A 54 -18.57 -1.44 -3.63
C GLY A 54 -18.75 -2.19 -4.95
N ILE A 55 -18.58 -3.51 -5.00
CA ILE A 55 -18.95 -4.34 -6.16
C ILE A 55 -20.23 -5.11 -5.83
N ASN A 56 -21.27 -4.94 -6.65
CA ASN A 56 -22.44 -5.81 -6.58
C ASN A 56 -22.12 -7.15 -7.25
N MET A 57 -21.58 -8.10 -6.50
CA MET A 57 -21.18 -9.42 -6.99
C MET A 57 -22.33 -10.13 -7.73
N ALA A 58 -23.57 -9.99 -7.25
CA ALA A 58 -24.75 -10.56 -7.89
C ALA A 58 -25.07 -9.98 -9.29
N ALA A 59 -24.45 -8.86 -9.67
CA ALA A 59 -24.55 -8.27 -11.01
C ALA A 59 -23.33 -8.60 -11.90
N VAL A 60 -22.34 -9.32 -11.38
CA VAL A 60 -21.13 -9.72 -12.10
C VAL A 60 -21.38 -11.08 -12.74
N ALA A 61 -21.13 -11.19 -14.05
CA ALA A 61 -21.36 -12.43 -14.80
C ALA A 61 -20.43 -13.59 -14.39
N ASP A 62 -19.30 -13.29 -13.76
CA ASP A 62 -18.26 -14.24 -13.37
C ASP A 62 -17.56 -13.74 -12.09
N GLU A 63 -18.14 -14.04 -10.94
CA GLU A 63 -17.65 -13.62 -9.61
C GLU A 63 -16.28 -14.24 -9.29
N GLU A 64 -16.04 -15.48 -9.75
CA GLU A 64 -14.80 -16.23 -9.51
C GLU A 64 -13.62 -15.53 -10.18
N ARG A 65 -13.79 -15.09 -11.42
CA ARG A 65 -12.78 -14.33 -12.17
C ARG A 65 -12.42 -12.99 -11.54
N VAL A 66 -13.40 -12.31 -10.92
CA VAL A 66 -13.17 -11.05 -10.21
C VAL A 66 -12.41 -11.29 -8.90
N GLY A 67 -12.78 -12.34 -8.15
CA GLY A 67 -12.06 -12.76 -6.95
C GLY A 67 -10.61 -13.13 -7.23
N ASP A 68 -10.35 -13.88 -8.31
CA ASP A 68 -9.00 -14.25 -8.73
C ASP A 68 -8.15 -13.04 -9.13
N LEU A 69 -8.75 -12.07 -9.83
CA LEU A 69 -8.07 -10.86 -10.25
C LEU A 69 -7.72 -9.97 -9.05
N ILE A 70 -8.71 -9.64 -8.22
CA ILE A 70 -8.54 -8.74 -7.09
C ILE A 70 -7.65 -9.40 -6.04
N GLY A 71 -7.96 -10.64 -5.66
CA GLY A 71 -7.16 -11.38 -4.68
C GLY A 71 -5.72 -11.59 -5.15
N GLY A 72 -5.51 -11.93 -6.43
CA GLY A 72 -4.18 -12.06 -7.02
C GLY A 72 -3.38 -10.75 -7.01
N VAL A 73 -4.00 -9.63 -7.41
CA VAL A 73 -3.35 -8.31 -7.42
C VAL A 73 -3.03 -7.86 -5.99
N SER A 74 -3.97 -8.04 -5.05
CA SER A 74 -3.75 -7.74 -3.63
C SER A 74 -2.57 -8.54 -3.08
N MET A 75 -2.46 -9.83 -3.37
CA MET A 75 -1.30 -10.63 -2.93
C MET A 75 0.02 -10.08 -3.47
N VAL A 76 0.09 -9.72 -4.75
CA VAL A 76 1.30 -9.15 -5.36
C VAL A 76 1.68 -7.83 -4.69
N ILE A 77 0.70 -6.93 -4.48
CA ILE A 77 0.92 -5.67 -3.78
C ILE A 77 1.42 -5.92 -2.35
N GLY A 78 0.80 -6.85 -1.62
CA GLY A 78 1.21 -7.20 -0.27
C GLY A 78 2.65 -7.72 -0.21
N VAL A 79 3.07 -8.58 -1.15
CA VAL A 79 4.46 -9.05 -1.26
C VAL A 79 5.42 -7.89 -1.56
N LEU A 80 5.05 -6.96 -2.44
CA LEU A 80 5.86 -5.78 -2.72
C LEU A 80 5.99 -4.87 -1.50
N VAL A 81 4.91 -4.65 -0.74
CA VAL A 81 4.93 -3.88 0.51
C VAL A 81 5.86 -4.54 1.53
N LEU A 82 5.85 -5.87 1.64
CA LEU A 82 6.79 -6.59 2.49
C LEU A 82 8.25 -6.42 2.02
N GLY A 83 8.49 -6.50 0.72
CA GLY A 83 9.81 -6.21 0.15
C GLY A 83 10.28 -4.78 0.45
N TYR A 84 9.38 -3.80 0.35
CA TYR A 84 9.65 -2.41 0.71
C TYR A 84 9.96 -2.26 2.21
N ALA A 85 9.24 -2.96 3.09
CA ALA A 85 9.54 -2.99 4.52
C ALA A 85 10.95 -3.52 4.81
N VAL A 86 11.41 -4.55 4.07
CA VAL A 86 12.79 -5.06 4.17
C VAL A 86 13.83 -4.06 3.67
N LEU A 87 13.52 -3.28 2.63
CA LEU A 87 14.42 -2.21 2.17
C LEU A 87 14.53 -1.08 3.21
N LEU A 88 13.44 -0.76 3.89
CA LEU A 88 13.44 0.22 4.98
C LEU A 88 14.28 -0.22 6.19
N THR A 89 14.38 -1.52 6.50
CA THR A 89 15.23 -1.99 7.61
C THR A 89 16.72 -1.92 7.29
N GLN A 90 17.10 -1.83 6.02
CA GLN A 90 18.49 -1.68 5.57
C GLN A 90 18.91 -0.21 5.40
N GLU A 91 18.12 0.74 5.92
CA GLU A 91 18.34 2.20 5.78
C GLU A 91 18.41 2.69 4.33
N PHE A 92 17.92 1.90 3.38
CA PHE A 92 17.63 2.36 2.02
C PHE A 92 16.33 3.20 2.02
N SER A 93 16.26 4.21 2.89
CA SER A 93 15.18 5.20 2.94
C SER A 93 15.61 6.42 2.14
N GLY A 94 15.27 6.45 0.86
CA GLY A 94 15.54 7.58 -0.03
C GLY A 94 14.32 7.90 -0.89
N ASN A 95 14.12 9.19 -1.18
CA ASN A 95 13.00 9.70 -1.98
C ASN A 95 12.85 8.96 -3.33
N THR A 96 13.95 8.48 -3.91
CA THR A 96 13.95 7.70 -5.16
C THR A 96 13.30 6.31 -5.01
N ILE A 97 13.48 5.64 -3.88
CA ILE A 97 12.89 4.31 -3.63
C ILE A 97 11.41 4.45 -3.32
N GLU A 98 11.01 5.46 -2.55
CA GLU A 98 9.61 5.78 -2.30
C GLU A 98 8.84 6.11 -3.59
N VAL A 99 9.41 6.96 -4.45
CA VAL A 99 8.82 7.30 -5.75
C VAL A 99 8.76 6.09 -6.67
N GLY A 100 9.82 5.27 -6.71
CA GLY A 100 9.85 4.03 -7.50
C GLY A 100 8.81 3.02 -7.04
N PHE A 101 8.66 2.84 -5.73
CA PHE A 101 7.65 1.97 -5.13
C PHE A 101 6.23 2.45 -5.48
N GLY A 102 5.96 3.75 -5.29
CA GLY A 102 4.70 4.35 -5.68
C GLY A 102 4.37 4.15 -7.16
N ALA A 103 5.36 4.33 -8.05
CA ALA A 103 5.18 4.12 -9.48
C ALA A 103 4.82 2.66 -9.81
N VAL A 104 5.49 1.69 -9.19
CA VAL A 104 5.19 0.26 -9.39
C VAL A 104 3.77 -0.08 -8.94
N VAL A 105 3.34 0.42 -7.77
CA VAL A 105 1.99 0.20 -7.26
C VAL A 105 0.95 0.79 -8.20
N VAL A 106 1.17 2.00 -8.72
CA VAL A 106 0.27 2.64 -9.69
C VAL A 106 0.20 1.83 -10.98
N VAL A 107 1.33 1.37 -11.53
CA VAL A 107 1.37 0.55 -12.75
C VAL A 107 0.61 -0.76 -12.55
N LEU A 108 0.74 -1.42 -11.40
CA LEU A 108 0.00 -2.64 -11.09
C LEU A 108 -1.51 -2.38 -10.94
N ALA A 109 -1.88 -1.29 -10.28
CA ALA A 109 -3.28 -0.90 -10.14
C ALA A 109 -3.91 -0.58 -11.51
N VAL A 110 -3.21 0.19 -12.35
CA VAL A 110 -3.67 0.49 -13.71
C VAL A 110 -3.73 -0.80 -14.54
N GLY A 111 -2.71 -1.64 -14.51
CA GLY A 111 -2.68 -2.91 -15.24
C GLY A 111 -3.80 -3.86 -14.83
N ALA A 112 -4.13 -3.92 -13.54
CA ALA A 112 -5.27 -4.66 -13.03
C ALA A 112 -6.60 -4.13 -13.57
N VAL A 113 -6.77 -2.80 -13.61
CA VAL A 113 -7.96 -2.15 -14.19
C VAL A 113 -8.08 -2.40 -15.69
N LEU A 114 -6.97 -2.31 -16.45
CA LEU A 114 -6.95 -2.59 -17.88
C LEU A 114 -7.33 -4.05 -18.16
N LYS A 115 -6.72 -4.99 -17.42
CA LYS A 115 -7.02 -6.41 -17.51
C LYS A 115 -8.47 -6.74 -17.13
N ALA A 116 -9.03 -6.05 -16.13
CA ALA A 116 -10.45 -6.17 -15.77
C ALA A 116 -11.39 -5.71 -16.88
N ARG A 117 -10.97 -4.73 -17.69
CA ARG A 117 -11.73 -4.22 -18.84
C ARG A 117 -11.60 -5.07 -20.10
N GLY A 118 -10.82 -6.15 -20.06
CA GLY A 118 -10.60 -7.02 -21.22
C GLY A 118 -9.77 -6.38 -22.34
N MET A 119 -8.99 -5.35 -22.01
CA MET A 119 -8.03 -4.71 -22.92
C MET A 119 -6.63 -5.31 -22.78
#